data_AF-A0A2T7KGB8-F1
#
_entry.id   AF-A0A2T7KGB8-F1
#
_cell.length_a   1.000
_cell.length_b   1.000
_cell.length_c   1.000
_cell.angle_alpha   90.00
_cell.angle_beta   90.00
_cell.angle_gamma   90.00
#
_symmetry.space_group_name_H-M   'P 1'
#
loop_
_entity.id
_entity.type
_entity.pdbx_description
1 polymer ?
#
loop_
_entity_poly.entity_id
_entity_poly.type
_entity_poly.pdbx_seq_one_letter_code
_entity_poly.pdbx_strand_id
1 'polypeptide(L)'
;MSRKTHTKKRPTATKPAILRAALPVRPATTGPEFITEQQINAAYAARLHGLPLIPITAWAPQPNGLVRAHLTGGLSLTHGPAGFTAIDPCPNGAHHHTAITNGQDLRDAVETATRCTNLHGQTRTLTLHQAAATNADTQTLDVADLRADHDQAQPHPAETTPGYDIALAAAEAHGHAAAQHQETNQ
;
A
#
# COMPACT_ATOMS: atom_id res chain seq x y z
N MET A 1 68.29 -12.54 -50.36
CA MET A 1 67.49 -11.30 -50.38
C MET A 1 66.02 -11.67 -50.52
N SER A 2 65.19 -11.39 -49.52
CA SER A 2 63.76 -11.74 -49.56
C SER A 2 62.94 -10.55 -49.07
N ARG A 3 62.22 -9.91 -50.01
CA ARG A 3 61.34 -8.75 -49.75
C ARG A 3 60.04 -9.22 -49.12
N LYS A 4 59.77 -8.81 -47.88
CA LYS A 4 58.45 -8.95 -47.25
C LYS A 4 57.51 -7.88 -47.79
N THR A 5 56.47 -8.28 -48.50
CA THR A 5 55.37 -7.41 -48.93
C THR A 5 54.36 -7.26 -47.80
N HIS A 6 54.22 -6.05 -47.25
CA HIS A 6 53.20 -5.72 -46.26
C HIS A 6 51.88 -5.41 -46.97
N THR A 7 50.88 -6.30 -46.85
CA THR A 7 49.52 -6.03 -47.32
C THR A 7 48.73 -5.33 -46.20
N LYS A 8 48.47 -4.03 -46.37
CA LYS A 8 47.69 -3.22 -45.42
C LYS A 8 46.19 -3.56 -45.59
N LYS A 9 45.58 -4.21 -44.59
CA LYS A 9 44.13 -4.51 -44.60
C LYS A 9 43.33 -3.21 -44.48
N ARG A 10 42.41 -2.98 -45.42
CA ARG A 10 41.44 -1.87 -45.41
C ARG A 10 40.38 -2.15 -44.34
N PRO A 11 40.06 -1.21 -43.42
CA PRO A 11 38.99 -1.41 -42.46
C PRO A 11 37.62 -1.37 -43.15
N THR A 12 36.74 -2.26 -42.72
CA THR A 12 35.36 -2.40 -43.21
C THR A 12 34.53 -1.18 -42.80
N ALA A 13 33.82 -0.56 -43.75
CA ALA A 13 32.97 0.59 -43.48
C ALA A 13 31.74 0.18 -42.66
N THR A 14 31.59 0.73 -41.45
CA THR A 14 30.40 0.55 -40.62
C THR A 14 29.23 1.33 -41.23
N LYS A 15 28.16 0.62 -41.60
CA LYS A 15 26.91 1.22 -42.09
C LYS A 15 26.25 2.01 -40.93
N PRO A 16 25.83 3.27 -41.11
CA PRO A 16 25.17 4.00 -40.03
C PRO A 16 23.80 3.37 -39.73
N ALA A 17 23.46 3.27 -38.44
CA ALA A 17 22.17 2.79 -37.99
C ALA A 17 21.06 3.76 -38.44
N ILE A 18 20.03 3.23 -39.10
CA ILE A 18 18.84 4.00 -39.48
C ILE A 18 18.05 4.27 -38.20
N LEU A 19 18.16 5.49 -37.66
CA LEU A 19 17.27 5.99 -36.62
C LEU A 19 15.88 6.15 -37.24
N ARG A 20 14.99 5.19 -36.99
CA ARG A 20 13.57 5.34 -37.29
C ARG A 20 13.02 6.45 -36.38
N ALA A 21 12.63 7.57 -36.95
CA ALA A 21 11.89 8.60 -36.24
C ALA A 21 10.63 7.95 -35.64
N ALA A 22 10.52 7.93 -34.31
CA ALA A 22 9.29 7.53 -33.64
C ALA A 22 8.22 8.57 -34.01
N LEU A 23 7.22 8.15 -34.79
CA LEU A 23 6.04 8.96 -35.03
C LEU A 23 5.44 9.35 -33.66
N PRO A 24 4.98 10.60 -33.48
CA PRO A 24 4.33 10.99 -32.24
C PRO A 24 3.11 10.08 -32.01
N VAL A 25 3.21 9.24 -30.98
CA VAL A 25 2.10 8.39 -30.53
C VAL A 25 1.04 9.34 -29.99
N ARG A 26 -0.09 9.46 -30.69
CA ARG A 26 -1.27 10.12 -30.11
C ARG A 26 -1.62 9.42 -28.79
N PRO A 27 -1.89 10.15 -27.69
CA PRO A 27 -2.50 9.55 -26.51
C PRO A 27 -3.73 8.78 -26.96
N ALA A 28 -3.90 7.54 -26.48
CA ALA A 28 -5.11 6.78 -26.73
C ALA A 28 -6.28 7.55 -26.13
N THR A 29 -6.97 8.36 -26.93
CA THR A 29 -8.31 8.82 -26.58
C THR A 29 -9.17 7.57 -26.60
N THR A 30 -9.41 7.03 -25.40
CA THR A 30 -10.48 6.08 -25.13
C THR A 30 -11.74 6.59 -25.83
N GLY A 31 -12.45 5.69 -26.51
CA GLY A 31 -13.72 6.01 -27.17
C GLY A 31 -14.76 6.53 -26.16
N PRO A 32 -16.05 6.66 -26.55
CA PRO A 32 -17.08 7.07 -25.60
C PRO A 32 -16.99 6.20 -24.34
N GLU A 33 -16.82 6.82 -23.17
CA GLU A 33 -16.81 6.08 -21.92
C GLU A 33 -18.16 5.39 -21.78
N PHE A 34 -18.14 4.06 -21.91
CA PHE A 34 -19.33 3.27 -21.69
C PHE A 34 -19.76 3.43 -20.25
N ILE A 35 -21.02 3.78 -20.05
CA ILE A 35 -21.64 3.76 -18.73
C ILE A 35 -21.54 2.33 -18.20
N THR A 36 -20.85 2.17 -17.07
CA THR A 36 -20.63 0.88 -16.43
C THR A 36 -21.85 0.45 -15.61
N GLU A 37 -21.98 -0.85 -15.39
CA GLU A 37 -23.02 -1.41 -14.51
C GLU A 37 -22.93 -0.85 -13.09
N GLN A 38 -21.72 -0.64 -12.57
CA GLN A 38 -21.52 -0.07 -11.24
C GLN A 38 -22.08 1.37 -11.13
N GLN A 39 -21.89 2.19 -12.17
CA GLN A 39 -22.46 3.54 -12.22
C GLN A 39 -23.98 3.50 -12.28
N ILE A 40 -24.54 2.59 -13.09
CA ILE A 40 -25.99 2.38 -13.20
C ILE A 40 -26.57 2.00 -11.84
N ASN A 41 -26.00 0.98 -11.20
CA ASN A 41 -26.46 0.46 -9.92
C ASN A 41 -26.43 1.53 -8.82
N ALA A 42 -25.36 2.33 -8.73
CA ALA A 42 -25.29 3.39 -7.74
C ALA A 42 -26.29 4.52 -8.00
N ALA A 43 -26.47 4.92 -9.27
CA ALA A 43 -27.44 5.96 -9.60
C ALA A 43 -28.89 5.52 -9.32
N TYR A 44 -29.23 4.26 -9.61
CA TYR A 44 -30.54 3.71 -9.30
C TYR A 44 -30.75 3.53 -7.80
N ALA A 45 -29.75 3.00 -7.07
CA ALA A 45 -29.82 2.89 -5.62
C ALA A 45 -29.99 4.28 -4.98
N ALA A 46 -29.24 5.30 -5.43
CA ALA A 46 -29.36 6.66 -4.89
C ALA A 46 -30.78 7.22 -5.04
N ARG A 47 -31.44 6.97 -6.18
CA ARG A 47 -32.84 7.35 -6.40
C ARG A 47 -33.80 6.60 -5.47
N LEU A 48 -33.58 5.30 -5.28
CA LEU A 48 -34.40 4.46 -4.39
C LEU A 48 -34.30 4.94 -2.93
N HIS A 49 -33.12 5.37 -2.51
CA HIS A 49 -32.86 5.91 -1.17
C HIS A 49 -33.24 7.40 -1.02
N GLY A 50 -33.85 8.03 -2.03
CA GLY A 50 -34.25 9.43 -1.96
C GLY A 50 -33.07 10.40 -1.79
N LEU A 51 -31.89 10.01 -2.28
CA LEU A 51 -30.71 10.87 -2.34
C LEU A 51 -30.86 11.91 -3.48
N PRO A 52 -30.04 12.98 -3.50
CA PRO A 52 -30.04 13.95 -4.58
C PRO A 52 -29.93 13.28 -5.95
N LEU A 53 -30.58 13.88 -6.96
CA LEU A 53 -30.54 13.37 -8.32
C LEU A 53 -29.15 13.56 -8.91
N ILE A 54 -28.35 12.50 -8.87
CA ILE A 54 -26.99 12.46 -9.42
C ILE A 54 -27.05 11.74 -10.77
N PRO A 55 -26.57 12.37 -11.87
CA PRO A 55 -26.49 11.71 -13.17
C PRO A 55 -25.61 10.45 -13.11
N ILE A 56 -25.94 9.44 -13.92
CA ILE A 56 -25.19 8.17 -13.94
C ILE A 56 -23.70 8.42 -14.24
N THR A 57 -23.40 9.34 -15.17
CA THR A 57 -22.04 9.72 -15.56
C THR A 57 -21.26 10.47 -14.49
N ALA A 58 -21.91 10.98 -13.44
CA ALA A 58 -21.26 11.66 -12.33
C ALA A 58 -20.74 10.68 -11.27
N TRP A 59 -21.15 9.41 -11.33
CA TRP A 59 -20.54 8.35 -10.53
C TRP A 59 -19.26 7.88 -11.22
N ALA A 60 -18.12 7.98 -10.55
CA ALA A 60 -16.84 7.53 -11.06
C ALA A 60 -16.42 6.23 -10.35
N PRO A 61 -16.15 5.13 -11.08
CA PRO A 61 -15.52 3.94 -10.51
C PRO A 61 -14.18 4.27 -9.86
N GLN A 62 -13.95 3.67 -8.69
CA GLN A 62 -12.73 3.81 -7.91
C GLN A 62 -11.91 2.51 -7.98
N PRO A 63 -10.56 2.58 -7.86
CA PRO A 63 -9.71 1.38 -7.84
C PRO A 63 -10.04 0.39 -6.72
N ASN A 64 -10.69 0.86 -5.64
CA ASN A 64 -11.11 0.03 -4.50
C ASN A 64 -12.46 -0.68 -4.71
N GLY A 65 -13.04 -0.63 -5.92
CA GLY A 65 -14.31 -1.27 -6.25
C GLY A 65 -15.55 -0.49 -5.80
N LEU A 66 -15.40 0.69 -5.19
CA LEU A 66 -16.50 1.61 -4.92
C LEU A 66 -16.78 2.48 -6.15
N VAL A 67 -17.93 3.15 -6.16
CA VAL A 67 -18.17 4.27 -7.07
C VAL A 67 -18.39 5.54 -6.26
N ARG A 68 -17.87 6.67 -6.74
CA ARG A 68 -17.94 7.95 -6.05
C ARG A 68 -18.59 9.02 -6.91
N ALA A 69 -19.49 9.80 -6.34
CA ALA A 69 -19.99 11.04 -6.92
C ALA A 69 -19.56 12.24 -6.07
N HIS A 70 -19.22 13.34 -6.71
CA HIS A 70 -18.95 14.62 -6.05
C HIS A 70 -20.19 15.51 -6.12
N LEU A 71 -20.54 16.11 -5.00
CA LEU A 71 -21.65 17.05 -4.85
C LEU A 71 -21.11 18.45 -4.57
N THR A 72 -22.03 19.41 -4.44
CA THR A 72 -21.70 20.79 -4.07
C THR A 72 -21.06 20.86 -2.69
N GLY A 73 -20.24 21.88 -2.45
CA GLY A 73 -19.62 22.11 -1.14
C GLY A 73 -18.50 21.13 -0.76
N GLY A 74 -18.01 20.32 -1.72
CA GLY A 74 -16.93 19.36 -1.47
C GLY A 74 -17.38 18.02 -0.88
N LEU A 75 -18.67 17.87 -0.57
CA LEU A 75 -19.28 16.59 -0.21
C LEU A 75 -19.05 15.56 -1.32
N SER A 76 -18.73 14.33 -0.94
CA SER A 76 -18.68 13.20 -1.85
C SER A 76 -19.52 12.05 -1.32
N LEU A 77 -20.23 11.35 -2.20
CA LEU A 77 -20.93 10.12 -1.88
C LEU A 77 -20.18 8.93 -2.47
N THR A 78 -19.93 7.91 -1.67
CA THR A 78 -19.45 6.62 -2.16
C THR A 78 -20.53 5.55 -2.02
N HIS A 79 -20.62 4.67 -3.00
CA HIS A 79 -21.51 3.51 -3.00
C HIS A 79 -20.70 2.23 -3.20
N GLY A 80 -21.03 1.20 -2.43
CA GLY A 80 -20.46 -0.13 -2.53
C GLY A 80 -21.34 -1.18 -1.87
N PRO A 81 -20.82 -2.40 -1.60
CA PRO A 81 -21.60 -3.50 -1.04
C PRO A 81 -22.24 -3.18 0.32
N ALA A 82 -21.61 -2.31 1.12
CA ALA A 82 -22.12 -1.87 2.42
C ALA A 82 -23.16 -0.73 2.34
N GLY A 83 -23.50 -0.27 1.14
CA GLY A 83 -24.42 0.84 0.91
C GLY A 83 -23.70 2.17 0.66
N PHE A 84 -24.33 3.27 1.07
CA PHE A 84 -23.83 4.63 0.85
C PHE A 84 -23.03 5.16 2.04
N THR A 85 -21.98 5.92 1.75
CA THR A 85 -21.23 6.68 2.75
C THR A 85 -21.02 8.10 2.23
N ALA A 86 -21.42 9.08 3.03
CA ALA A 86 -21.11 10.48 2.82
C ALA A 86 -19.72 10.80 3.36
N ILE A 87 -18.95 11.56 2.57
CA ILE A 87 -17.63 12.06 2.90
C ILE A 87 -17.75 13.58 2.91
N ASP A 88 -17.92 14.14 4.10
CA ASP A 88 -18.23 15.55 4.30
C ASP A 88 -17.03 16.32 4.85
N PRO A 89 -16.51 17.33 4.14
CA PRO A 89 -15.46 18.17 4.68
C PRO A 89 -16.00 19.00 5.85
N CYS A 90 -15.21 19.15 6.92
CA CYS A 90 -15.51 20.07 8.00
C CYS A 90 -14.62 21.32 7.97
N PRO A 91 -15.05 22.44 8.59
CA PRO A 91 -14.27 23.67 8.64
C PRO A 91 -12.86 23.52 9.26
N ASN A 92 -12.66 22.48 10.08
CA ASN A 92 -11.40 22.21 10.77
C ASN A 92 -10.45 21.28 9.99
N GLY A 93 -10.75 21.02 8.71
CA GLY A 93 -9.83 20.37 7.76
C GLY A 93 -9.90 18.84 7.69
N ALA A 94 -10.81 18.19 8.42
CA ALA A 94 -11.08 16.75 8.25
C ALA A 94 -12.22 16.48 7.26
N HIS A 95 -12.34 15.21 6.90
CA HIS A 95 -13.55 14.67 6.27
C HIS A 95 -14.21 13.69 7.23
N HIS A 96 -15.51 13.88 7.46
CA HIS A 96 -16.32 12.94 8.23
C HIS A 96 -16.89 11.89 7.29
N HIS A 97 -16.83 10.62 7.71
CA HIS A 97 -17.35 9.49 6.97
C HIS A 97 -18.59 8.97 7.68
N THR A 98 -19.76 9.17 7.07
CA THR A 98 -21.04 8.84 7.68
C THR A 98 -21.79 7.88 6.78
N ALA A 99 -22.14 6.69 7.28
CA ALA A 99 -23.04 5.80 6.56
C ALA A 99 -24.43 6.44 6.46
N ILE A 100 -25.03 6.41 5.28
CA ILE A 100 -26.35 7.00 5.03
C ILE A 100 -27.28 5.97 4.42
N THR A 101 -28.55 6.02 4.79
CA THR A 101 -29.59 5.14 4.24
C THR A 101 -30.63 5.90 3.44
N ASN A 102 -30.70 7.22 3.60
CA ASN A 102 -31.68 8.05 2.90
C ASN A 102 -31.24 9.52 2.80
N GLY A 103 -32.04 10.35 2.12
CA GLY A 103 -31.76 11.76 1.94
C GLY A 103 -31.79 12.63 3.21
N GLN A 104 -32.49 12.21 4.27
CA GLN A 104 -32.43 12.88 5.57
C GLN A 104 -31.08 12.63 6.26
N ASP A 105 -30.62 11.38 6.30
CA ASP A 105 -29.32 11.03 6.88
C ASP A 105 -28.18 11.83 6.22
N LEU A 106 -28.27 12.04 4.90
CA LEU A 106 -27.31 12.88 4.17
C LEU A 106 -27.33 14.34 4.65
N ARG A 107 -28.53 14.92 4.84
CA ARG A 107 -28.65 16.29 5.36
C ARG A 107 -28.10 16.41 6.77
N ASP A 108 -28.40 15.43 7.63
CA ASP A 108 -27.93 15.40 9.01
C ASP A 108 -26.40 15.23 9.08
N ALA A 109 -25.82 14.42 8.19
CA ALA A 109 -24.37 14.25 8.06
C ALA A 109 -23.67 15.56 7.67
N VAL A 110 -24.20 16.26 6.66
CA VAL A 110 -23.70 17.58 6.22
C VAL A 110 -23.79 18.61 7.35
N GLU A 111 -24.92 18.67 8.05
CA GLU A 111 -25.13 19.58 9.18
C GLU A 111 -24.15 19.28 10.32
N THR A 112 -23.93 18.01 10.62
CA THR A 112 -22.99 17.56 11.66
C THR A 112 -21.55 17.94 11.32
N ALA A 113 -21.11 17.68 10.08
CA ALA A 113 -19.76 18.04 9.63
C ALA A 113 -19.55 19.56 9.62
N THR A 114 -20.55 20.33 9.20
CA THR A 114 -20.51 21.80 9.19
C THR A 114 -20.40 22.37 10.61
N ARG A 115 -21.05 21.74 11.60
CA ARG A 115 -21.00 22.13 13.01
C ARG A 115 -19.83 21.51 13.78
N CYS A 116 -18.94 20.79 13.11
CA CYS A 116 -17.79 20.22 13.77
C CYS A 116 -16.93 21.32 14.39
N THR A 117 -16.79 21.31 15.71
CA THR A 117 -15.92 22.20 16.48
C THR A 117 -14.59 21.55 16.85
N ASN A 118 -14.43 20.26 16.52
CA ASN A 118 -13.21 19.52 16.82
C ASN A 118 -12.09 19.92 15.87
N LEU A 119 -10.92 20.23 16.42
CA LEU A 119 -9.73 20.60 15.66
C LEU A 119 -9.10 19.35 15.04
N HIS A 120 -9.11 19.25 13.70
CA HIS A 120 -8.66 18.05 12.97
C HIS A 120 -7.33 18.19 12.22
N GLY A 121 -6.60 19.29 12.45
CA GLY A 121 -5.35 19.56 11.73
C GLY A 121 -4.41 20.51 12.45
N GLN A 122 -4.47 20.57 13.79
CA GLN A 122 -3.52 21.37 14.57
C GLN A 122 -2.09 20.97 14.18
N THR A 123 -1.30 21.96 13.77
CA THR A 123 0.14 21.79 13.55
C THR A 123 0.75 21.29 14.86
N ARG A 124 1.11 20.01 14.89
CA ARG A 124 1.89 19.45 16.00
C ARG A 124 3.33 19.84 15.76
N THR A 125 3.88 20.67 16.64
CA THR A 125 5.31 20.92 16.65
C THR A 125 6.02 19.63 17.08
N LEU A 126 6.69 18.97 16.13
CA LEU A 126 7.63 17.92 16.44
C LEU A 126 8.94 18.58 16.86
N THR A 127 9.21 18.61 18.16
CA THR A 127 10.51 19.05 18.67
C THR A 127 11.49 17.89 18.46
N LEU A 128 12.30 17.95 17.40
CA LEU A 128 13.45 17.06 17.26
C LEU A 128 14.52 17.50 18.27
N HIS A 129 14.71 16.71 19.33
CA HIS A 129 15.91 16.82 20.15
C HIS A 129 17.08 16.25 19.36
N GLN A 130 17.96 17.13 18.87
CA GLN A 130 19.19 16.73 18.20
C GLN A 130 20.08 15.97 19.20
N ALA A 131 20.40 14.70 18.90
CA ALA A 131 21.12 13.80 19.80
C ALA A 131 22.65 13.99 19.85
N ALA A 132 23.17 15.11 19.34
CA ALA A 132 24.56 15.53 19.52
C ALA A 132 24.65 17.03 19.24
N ALA A 133 25.04 17.81 20.24
CA ALA A 133 25.19 19.26 20.11
C ALA A 133 26.62 19.65 19.74
N THR A 134 27.59 18.75 19.94
CA THR A 134 29.00 19.03 19.68
C THR A 134 29.75 17.82 19.16
N ASN A 135 30.91 18.05 18.53
CA ASN A 135 31.84 16.99 18.12
C ASN A 135 32.40 16.17 19.30
N ALA A 136 32.20 16.60 20.54
CA ALA A 136 32.54 15.81 21.73
C ALA A 136 31.51 14.70 22.01
N ASP A 137 30.30 14.79 21.43
CA ASP A 137 29.23 13.80 21.57
C ASP A 137 29.36 12.65 20.56
N THR A 138 30.29 12.78 19.59
CA THR A 138 30.62 11.74 18.62
C THR A 138 31.84 10.96 19.10
N GLN A 139 31.68 9.67 19.43
CA GLN A 139 32.82 8.77 19.56
C GLN A 139 33.34 8.40 18.18
N THR A 140 34.63 8.63 17.93
CA THR A 140 35.31 8.10 16.74
C THR A 140 35.45 6.60 16.92
N LEU A 141 34.80 5.81 16.06
CA LEU A 141 34.98 4.37 16.02
C LEU A 141 36.28 4.07 15.28
N ASP A 142 37.32 3.59 15.98
CA ASP A 142 38.55 3.12 15.33
C ASP A 142 38.35 1.66 14.87
N VAL A 143 38.68 1.40 13.61
CA VAL A 143 38.66 0.04 13.01
C VAL A 143 39.73 -0.85 13.65
N ALA A 144 40.76 -0.28 14.28
CA ALA A 144 41.75 -1.03 15.05
C ALA A 144 41.14 -1.69 16.30
N ASP A 145 40.26 -0.99 17.02
CA ASP A 145 39.58 -1.53 18.22
C ASP A 145 38.60 -2.65 17.86
N LEU A 146 37.97 -2.58 16.68
CA LEU A 146 37.10 -3.64 16.14
C LEU A 146 37.85 -4.92 15.74
N ARG A 147 39.16 -4.83 15.44
CA ARG A 147 39.97 -5.98 15.03
C ARG A 147 40.55 -6.75 16.21
N ALA A 148 40.69 -6.13 17.38
CA ALA A 148 41.25 -6.78 18.55
C ALA A 148 40.40 -7.95 19.07
N ASP A 149 39.08 -7.93 18.82
CA ASP A 149 38.13 -8.97 19.31
C ASP A 149 37.82 -10.09 18.30
N HIS A 150 38.31 -10.02 17.05
CA HIS A 150 37.90 -10.97 15.99
C HIS A 150 38.92 -12.05 15.63
N ASP A 151 40.12 -12.05 16.22
CA ASP A 151 41.15 -13.06 15.91
C ASP A 151 41.12 -14.30 16.83
N GLN A 152 40.19 -14.37 17.79
CA GLN A 152 39.90 -15.63 18.48
C GLN A 152 38.76 -16.35 17.77
N ALA A 153 39.11 -17.18 16.79
CA ALA A 153 38.20 -18.20 16.27
C ALA A 153 37.81 -19.15 17.41
N GLN A 154 36.67 -18.91 18.05
CA GLN A 154 36.04 -19.91 18.89
C GLN A 154 35.64 -21.09 18.00
N PRO A 155 35.98 -22.34 18.36
CA PRO A 155 35.53 -23.50 17.61
C PRO A 155 34.00 -23.54 17.63
N HIS A 156 33.40 -23.48 16.43
CA HIS A 156 31.96 -23.67 16.28
C HIS A 156 31.59 -25.08 16.74
N PRO A 157 30.54 -25.25 17.58
CA PRO A 157 30.02 -26.60 17.85
C PRO A 157 29.54 -27.22 16.54
N ALA A 158 29.96 -28.46 16.29
CA ALA A 158 29.67 -29.18 15.06
C ALA A 158 28.16 -29.27 14.79
N GLU A 159 27.76 -28.97 13.56
CA GLU A 159 26.42 -29.19 13.03
C GLU A 159 26.07 -30.69 13.08
N THR A 160 25.07 -31.06 13.88
CA THR A 160 24.34 -32.33 13.71
C THR A 160 23.19 -32.11 12.73
N THR A 161 23.27 -32.71 11.55
CA THR A 161 22.16 -32.86 10.60
C THR A 161 21.66 -34.32 10.61
N PRO A 162 20.46 -34.63 10.09
CA PRO A 162 19.14 -34.51 10.71
C PRO A 162 18.49 -35.89 10.91
N GLY A 163 17.80 -36.14 12.03
CA GLY A 163 17.21 -37.46 12.31
C GLY A 163 15.92 -37.39 13.13
N TYR A 164 14.80 -37.63 12.46
CA TYR A 164 13.71 -38.57 12.84
C TYR A 164 13.17 -38.71 14.29
N ASP A 165 13.50 -37.86 15.27
CA ASP A 165 13.08 -38.10 16.67
C ASP A 165 11.98 -37.17 17.22
N ILE A 166 11.55 -36.15 16.47
CA ILE A 166 10.51 -35.22 16.93
C ILE A 166 9.10 -35.86 16.88
N ALA A 167 8.88 -36.86 16.02
CA ALA A 167 7.57 -37.50 15.88
C ALA A 167 7.28 -38.57 16.96
N LEU A 168 8.30 -39.19 17.58
CA LEU A 168 8.10 -40.24 18.58
C LEU A 168 7.86 -39.66 19.99
N ALA A 169 8.54 -38.55 20.33
CA ALA A 169 8.33 -37.86 21.61
C ALA A 169 6.94 -37.21 21.72
N ALA A 170 6.35 -36.78 20.59
CA ALA A 170 4.99 -36.24 20.57
C ALA A 170 3.92 -37.35 20.74
N ALA A 171 4.18 -38.58 20.29
CA ALA A 171 3.25 -39.68 20.44
C ALA A 171 3.19 -40.23 21.88
N GLU A 172 4.33 -40.27 22.59
CA GLU A 172 4.37 -40.72 24.00
C GLU A 172 3.75 -39.71 24.97
N ALA A 173 3.89 -38.41 24.71
CA ALA A 173 3.27 -37.37 25.56
C ALA A 173 1.74 -37.32 25.45
N HIS A 174 1.18 -37.64 24.27
CA HIS A 174 -0.28 -37.70 24.09
C HIS A 174 -0.91 -39.05 24.51
N GLY A 175 -0.11 -40.13 24.62
CA GLY A 175 -0.56 -41.43 25.13
C GLY A 175 -0.73 -41.47 26.66
N HIS A 176 0.11 -40.76 27.42
CA HIS A 176 0.01 -40.75 28.89
C HIS A 176 -1.04 -39.78 29.47
N ALA A 177 -1.48 -38.79 28.69
CA ALA A 177 -2.58 -37.90 29.10
C ALA A 177 -3.97 -38.54 28.96
N ALA A 178 -4.12 -39.58 28.12
CA ALA A 178 -5.39 -40.30 27.93
C ALA A 178 -5.61 -41.45 28.94
N ALA A 179 -4.54 -41.97 29.58
CA ALA A 179 -4.65 -43.06 30.56
C ALA A 179 -4.92 -42.58 32.00
N GLN A 180 -4.55 -41.33 32.37
CA GLN A 180 -4.81 -40.80 33.72
C GLN A 180 -6.21 -40.19 33.91
N HIS A 181 -7.02 -40.08 32.84
CA HIS A 181 -8.41 -39.63 32.92
C HIS A 181 -9.45 -40.77 32.93
N GLN A 182 -9.03 -42.04 32.97
CA GLN A 182 -9.93 -43.20 33.09
C GLN A 182 -9.93 -43.88 34.47
N GLU A 183 -9.05 -43.52 35.41
CA GLU A 183 -8.99 -44.12 36.77
C GLU A 183 -9.53 -43.23 37.91
N THR A 184 -10.15 -42.09 37.61
CA THR A 184 -10.78 -41.22 38.64
C THR A 184 -12.31 -41.12 38.54
N ASN A 185 -12.93 -42.05 37.82
CA ASN A 185 -14.39 -42.19 37.77
C ASN A 185 -14.81 -43.66 37.94
N GLN A 186 -14.55 -44.22 39.14
CA GLN A 186 -15.38 -45.22 39.81
C GLN A 186 -15.35 -44.97 41.33
#